data_AF-A0A3A6MSM4-F1
#
_entry.id   AF-A0A3A6MSM4-F1
#
_cell.length_a   1.000
_cell.length_b   1.000
_cell.length_c   1.000
_cell.angle_alpha   90.00
_cell.angle_beta   90.00
_cell.angle_gamma   90.00
#
_symmetry.space_group_name_H-M   'P 1'
#
loop_
_entity.id
_entity.type
_entity.pdbx_description
1 polymer ?
#
loop_
_entity_poly.entity_id
_entity_poly.type
_entity_poly.pdbx_seq_one_letter_code
_entity_poly.pdbx_strand_id
1 'polypeptide(L)'
;MFWRLWKAGEALSYGLPVRRGIKRSSPSYLSGPLVFGESPLRMERKQCGKSAGEVRAMSGEIKPVLIDTDVFVNHFRGQAPDTLFLKRVMVEEEFRGMYSAVTEVELFAAEKVSQAHADDIETILSNLQRIDLNSPIAKLAGELMGKFRKSHGLEMPDAIIASSALVCGAALITRNTRHYAFIPGLLLTSPDVFAGSE
;
A
#
# COMPACT_ATOMS: atom_id res chain seq x y z
N MET A 1 23.59 -0.32 0.57
CA MET A 1 23.84 -1.43 -0.40
C MET A 1 22.81 -1.58 -1.54
N PHE A 2 21.68 -0.83 -1.56
CA PHE A 2 20.53 -1.15 -2.41
C PHE A 2 20.62 -0.76 -3.91
N TRP A 3 21.41 0.25 -4.30
CA TRP A 3 21.37 0.85 -5.65
C TRP A 3 22.56 0.51 -6.57
N ARG A 4 23.36 -0.51 -6.26
CA ARG A 4 24.60 -0.82 -7.01
C ARG A 4 24.40 -1.24 -8.48
N LEU A 5 23.16 -1.49 -8.92
CA LEU A 5 22.83 -1.99 -10.25
C LEU A 5 22.06 -1.00 -11.13
N TRP A 6 21.78 0.22 -10.66
CA TRP A 6 21.07 1.21 -11.45
C TRP A 6 21.97 1.80 -12.55
N LYS A 7 21.61 1.60 -13.82
CA LYS A 7 22.20 2.30 -14.97
C LYS A 7 21.29 3.47 -15.33
N ALA A 8 21.79 4.68 -15.14
CA ALA A 8 21.15 5.90 -15.64
C ALA A 8 21.01 5.79 -17.17
N GLY A 9 19.79 5.79 -17.70
CA GLY A 9 19.55 5.84 -19.15
C GLY A 9 18.31 5.12 -19.67
N GLU A 10 17.69 4.22 -18.91
CA GLU A 10 16.42 3.60 -19.31
C GLU A 10 15.24 4.28 -18.60
N ALA A 11 15.08 5.58 -18.84
CA ALA A 11 13.84 6.27 -18.54
C ALA A 11 12.77 5.68 -19.46
N LEU A 12 12.04 4.67 -18.98
CA LEU A 12 10.75 4.31 -19.55
C LEU A 12 9.89 5.57 -19.46
N SER A 13 9.70 6.24 -20.60
CA SER A 13 8.73 7.32 -20.72
C SER A 13 7.36 6.71 -20.43
N TYR A 14 6.96 6.78 -19.17
CA TYR A 14 5.57 6.59 -18.80
C TYR A 14 4.85 7.74 -19.49
N GLY A 15 4.22 7.50 -20.63
CA GLY A 15 3.37 8.46 -21.33
C GLY A 15 2.13 8.82 -20.51
N LEU A 16 2.34 9.30 -19.28
CA LEU A 16 1.33 9.61 -18.29
C LEU A 16 0.70 10.94 -18.67
N PRO A 17 -0.65 11.01 -18.76
CA PRO A 17 -1.31 12.29 -18.82
C PRO A 17 -1.03 13.03 -17.50
N VAL A 18 -0.50 14.25 -17.59
CA VAL A 18 -0.36 15.15 -16.44
C VAL A 18 -1.76 15.42 -15.88
N ARG A 19 -2.17 14.67 -14.84
CA ARG A 19 -3.48 14.87 -14.19
C ARG A 19 -3.43 16.20 -13.43
N ARG A 20 -3.97 17.25 -14.03
CA ARG A 20 -4.18 18.54 -13.36
C ARG A 20 -5.18 18.36 -12.21
N GLY A 21 -4.68 18.50 -10.99
CA GLY A 21 -5.44 18.96 -9.82
C GLY A 21 -6.54 18.02 -9.32
N ILE A 22 -6.17 16.92 -8.67
CA ILE A 22 -7.04 16.36 -7.63
C ILE A 22 -6.96 17.35 -6.45
N LYS A 23 -8.07 18.06 -6.16
CA LYS A 23 -8.18 18.89 -4.96
C LYS A 23 -7.84 18.01 -3.76
N ARG A 24 -6.77 18.38 -3.04
CA ARG A 24 -6.40 17.82 -1.74
C ARG A 24 -7.52 18.13 -0.75
N SER A 25 -8.50 17.24 -0.64
CA SER A 25 -9.45 17.25 0.46
C SER A 25 -9.01 16.19 1.47
N SER A 26 -8.42 16.64 2.57
CA SER A 26 -8.19 15.80 3.74
C SER A 26 -9.53 15.24 4.20
N PRO A 27 -9.73 13.91 4.29
CA PRO A 27 -10.90 13.38 4.96
C PRO A 27 -10.78 13.72 6.45
N SER A 28 -11.67 14.57 6.95
CA SER A 28 -11.86 14.75 8.39
C SER A 28 -12.46 13.45 8.93
N TYR A 29 -11.62 12.58 9.49
CA TYR A 29 -12.10 11.43 10.24
C TYR A 29 -12.79 11.94 11.50
N LEU A 30 -14.12 12.01 11.46
CA LEU A 30 -14.95 12.38 12.59
C LEU A 30 -14.70 11.41 13.73
N SER A 31 -14.33 11.98 14.87
CA SER A 31 -14.19 11.35 16.17
C SER A 31 -15.53 10.78 16.63
N GLY A 32 -15.70 9.46 16.50
CA GLY A 32 -16.68 8.69 17.26
C GLY A 32 -16.04 8.14 18.55
N PRO A 33 -16.76 8.08 19.68
CA PRO A 33 -16.22 7.52 20.91
C PRO A 33 -15.99 6.00 20.76
N LEU A 34 -14.81 5.55 21.18
CA LEU A 34 -14.44 4.14 21.33
C LEU A 34 -15.28 3.52 22.45
N VAL A 35 -16.26 2.69 22.09
CA VAL A 35 -16.96 1.83 23.05
C VAL A 35 -16.18 0.52 23.16
N PHE A 36 -15.55 0.32 24.31
CA PHE A 36 -15.07 -0.98 24.77
C PHE A 36 -16.27 -1.89 25.03
N GLY A 37 -16.31 -3.07 24.42
CA GLY A 37 -17.33 -4.08 24.65
C GLY A 37 -16.71 -5.47 24.55
N GLU A 38 -16.84 -6.24 25.63
CA GLU A 38 -16.27 -7.56 25.83
C GLU A 38 -16.74 -8.61 24.82
N SER A 39 -15.89 -9.62 24.60
CA SER A 39 -16.27 -10.89 23.97
C SER A 39 -17.46 -11.54 24.70
N PRO A 40 -18.40 -12.14 23.96
CA PRO A 40 -18.62 -13.57 24.21
C PRO A 40 -18.93 -14.40 22.96
N LEU A 41 -18.40 -15.63 23.00
CA LEU A 41 -18.83 -16.81 22.26
C LEU A 41 -20.36 -17.01 22.36
N ARG A 42 -21.08 -17.17 21.25
CA ARG A 42 -22.16 -18.18 21.10
C ARG A 42 -22.65 -18.31 19.65
N MET A 43 -22.62 -19.54 19.14
CA MET A 43 -23.34 -19.97 17.94
C MET A 43 -24.86 -19.75 18.07
N GLU A 44 -25.51 -19.25 17.03
CA GLU A 44 -26.85 -19.69 16.66
C GLU A 44 -26.98 -19.81 15.13
N ARG A 45 -27.36 -21.01 14.69
CA ARG A 45 -27.83 -21.31 13.34
C ARG A 45 -29.27 -20.80 13.21
N LYS A 46 -29.56 -19.99 12.19
CA LYS A 46 -30.89 -19.95 11.57
C LYS A 46 -30.77 -19.86 10.05
N GLN A 47 -31.47 -20.77 9.38
CA GLN A 47 -31.51 -20.97 7.94
C GLN A 47 -32.91 -20.58 7.46
N CYS A 48 -33.01 -19.61 6.54
CA CYS A 48 -34.15 -19.36 5.63
C CYS A 48 -33.79 -18.09 4.82
N GLY A 49 -33.98 -17.94 3.51
CA GLY A 49 -34.50 -18.78 2.45
C GLY A 49 -34.04 -18.15 1.12
N LYS A 50 -34.02 -18.95 0.05
CA LYS A 50 -33.60 -18.53 -1.29
C LYS A 50 -34.63 -17.58 -1.89
N SER A 51 -34.18 -16.42 -2.36
CA SER A 51 -34.74 -15.79 -3.56
C SER A 51 -33.60 -15.57 -4.54
N ALA A 52 -33.69 -16.26 -5.68
CA ALA A 52 -32.82 -16.07 -6.82
C ALA A 52 -33.18 -14.72 -7.45
N GLY A 53 -32.52 -13.67 -7.01
CA GLY A 53 -32.49 -12.38 -7.67
C GLY A 53 -31.18 -12.29 -8.44
N GLU A 54 -31.29 -12.33 -9.76
CA GLU A 54 -30.25 -12.09 -10.74
C GLU A 54 -29.45 -10.83 -10.39
N VAL A 55 -28.25 -11.00 -9.84
CA VAL A 55 -27.36 -9.89 -9.49
C VAL A 55 -26.70 -9.42 -10.78
N ARG A 56 -27.32 -8.43 -11.42
CA ARG A 56 -26.67 -7.61 -12.44
C ARG A 56 -25.35 -7.11 -11.85
N ALA A 57 -24.24 -7.47 -12.48
CA ALA A 57 -22.93 -6.93 -12.14
C ALA A 57 -22.99 -5.39 -12.20
N MET A 58 -22.88 -4.75 -11.03
CA MET A 58 -22.87 -3.30 -10.91
C MET A 58 -21.47 -2.83 -10.48
N SER A 59 -20.86 -2.06 -11.38
CA SER A 59 -19.72 -1.13 -11.22
C SER A 59 -18.41 -1.65 -10.61
N GLY A 60 -17.33 -1.57 -11.39
CA GLY A 60 -15.96 -1.87 -10.95
C GLY A 60 -15.56 -1.06 -9.72
N GLU A 61 -15.39 -1.75 -8.60
CA GLU A 61 -14.91 -1.16 -7.35
C GLU A 61 -13.42 -0.84 -7.48
N ILE A 62 -13.06 0.45 -7.33
CA ILE A 62 -11.65 0.87 -7.32
C ILE A 62 -11.00 0.30 -6.07
N LYS A 63 -9.96 -0.53 -6.25
CA LYS A 63 -9.32 -1.25 -5.15
C LYS A 63 -8.24 -0.37 -4.51
N PRO A 64 -8.34 -0.03 -3.20
CA PRO A 64 -7.29 0.69 -2.50
C PRO A 64 -6.07 -0.20 -2.28
N VAL A 65 -4.90 0.26 -2.70
CA VAL A 65 -3.63 -0.46 -2.51
C VAL A 65 -2.58 0.46 -1.92
N LEU A 66 -1.88 -0.01 -0.88
CA LEU A 66 -0.74 0.67 -0.30
C LEU A 66 0.54 -0.07 -0.72
N ILE A 67 1.47 0.65 -1.33
CA ILE A 67 2.66 0.07 -1.96
C ILE A 67 3.82 0.20 -0.97
N ASP A 68 4.43 -0.94 -0.65
CA ASP A 68 5.63 -1.02 0.19
C ASP A 68 6.87 -0.53 -0.58
N THR A 69 7.90 -0.13 0.15
CA THR A 69 9.13 0.46 -0.38
C THR A 69 9.89 -0.52 -1.29
N ASP A 70 9.84 -1.82 -0.98
CA ASP A 70 10.55 -2.84 -1.76
C ASP A 70 10.06 -2.95 -3.21
N VAL A 71 8.78 -2.68 -3.48
CA VAL A 71 8.19 -2.64 -4.83
C VAL A 71 8.81 -1.49 -5.64
N PHE A 72 8.88 -0.29 -5.05
CA PHE A 72 9.52 0.85 -5.69
C PHE A 72 10.99 0.55 -5.98
N VAL A 73 11.73 0.05 -4.99
CA VAL A 73 13.15 -0.31 -5.15
C VAL A 73 13.36 -1.37 -6.23
N ASN A 74 12.46 -2.34 -6.37
CA ASN A 74 12.57 -3.35 -7.41
C ASN A 74 12.19 -2.83 -8.80
N HIS A 75 11.16 -1.99 -8.91
CA HIS A 75 10.89 -1.25 -10.14
C HIS A 75 12.14 -0.51 -10.60
N PHE A 76 12.75 0.19 -9.66
CA PHE A 76 13.98 0.91 -9.84
C PHE A 76 15.17 0.02 -10.25
N ARG A 77 15.20 -1.24 -9.82
CA ARG A 77 16.17 -2.23 -10.30
C ARG A 77 15.80 -2.89 -11.63
N GLY A 78 14.81 -2.36 -12.36
CA GLY A 78 14.33 -2.90 -13.63
C GLY A 78 13.59 -4.23 -13.49
N GLN A 79 13.05 -4.57 -12.32
CA GLN A 79 12.29 -5.80 -12.14
C GLN A 79 10.93 -5.68 -12.82
N ALA A 80 10.71 -6.49 -13.86
CA ALA A 80 9.55 -6.39 -14.73
C ALA A 80 8.19 -6.44 -13.99
N PRO A 81 7.94 -7.35 -13.02
CA PRO A 81 6.62 -7.42 -12.41
C PRO A 81 6.30 -6.17 -11.56
N ASP A 82 7.29 -5.56 -10.89
CA ASP A 82 7.10 -4.32 -10.14
C ASP A 82 6.85 -3.14 -11.07
N THR A 83 7.60 -3.05 -12.18
CA THR A 83 7.42 -2.01 -13.20
C THR A 83 6.05 -2.08 -13.85
N LEU A 84 5.61 -3.29 -14.22
CA LEU A 84 4.28 -3.53 -14.80
C LEU A 84 3.18 -3.18 -13.79
N PHE A 85 3.33 -3.61 -12.54
CA PHE A 85 2.38 -3.28 -11.49
C PHE A 85 2.26 -1.77 -11.25
N LEU A 86 3.37 -1.04 -11.09
CA LEU A 86 3.32 0.40 -10.91
C LEU A 86 2.70 1.11 -12.11
N LYS A 87 3.06 0.70 -13.34
CA LYS A 87 2.43 1.23 -14.55
C LYS A 87 0.92 1.01 -14.54
N ARG A 88 0.47 -0.18 -14.14
CA ARG A 88 -0.95 -0.52 -14.01
C ARG A 88 -1.66 0.40 -13.01
N VAL A 89 -1.10 0.57 -11.82
CA VAL A 89 -1.65 1.47 -10.79
C VAL A 89 -1.73 2.92 -11.25
N MET A 90 -0.76 3.41 -12.04
CA MET A 90 -0.70 4.80 -12.47
C MET A 90 -1.57 5.10 -13.72
N VAL A 91 -1.75 4.12 -14.60
CA VAL A 91 -2.43 4.30 -15.89
C VAL A 91 -3.86 3.80 -15.87
N GLU A 92 -4.14 2.68 -15.20
CA GLU A 92 -5.46 2.08 -15.17
C GLU A 92 -6.28 2.62 -13.99
N GLU A 93 -7.60 2.77 -14.19
CA GLU A 93 -8.52 3.24 -13.15
C GLU A 93 -9.00 2.09 -12.23
N GLU A 94 -8.29 0.97 -12.18
CA GLU A 94 -8.61 -0.17 -11.32
C GLU A 94 -8.20 0.07 -9.86
N PHE A 95 -7.10 0.80 -9.64
CA PHE A 95 -6.48 0.94 -8.33
C PHE A 95 -6.44 2.38 -7.85
N ARG A 96 -6.66 2.56 -6.54
CA ARG A 96 -6.28 3.78 -5.83
C ARG A 96 -4.93 3.52 -5.16
N GLY A 97 -3.86 3.89 -5.85
CA GLY A 97 -2.49 3.73 -5.38
C GLY A 97 -2.11 4.69 -4.26
N MET A 98 -1.55 4.15 -3.17
CA MET A 98 -1.12 4.90 -2.00
C MET A 98 0.31 4.50 -1.61
N TYR A 99 1.01 5.41 -0.93
CA TYR A 99 2.29 5.12 -0.29
C TYR A 99 2.37 5.81 1.08
N SER A 100 3.15 5.23 2.00
CA SER A 100 3.40 5.84 3.31
C SER A 100 4.44 6.95 3.21
N ALA A 101 4.30 8.00 4.03
CA ALA A 101 5.36 9.00 4.23
C ALA A 101 6.71 8.37 4.64
N VAL A 102 6.70 7.19 5.27
CA VAL A 102 7.95 6.46 5.60
C VAL A 102 8.61 5.88 4.35
N THR A 103 7.84 5.41 3.38
CA THR A 103 8.37 4.95 2.08
C THR A 103 9.12 6.07 1.37
N GLU A 104 8.60 7.31 1.42
CA GLU A 104 9.30 8.49 0.91
C GLU A 104 10.65 8.70 1.60
N VAL A 105 10.69 8.62 2.94
CA VAL A 105 11.94 8.70 3.71
C VAL A 105 12.92 7.63 3.26
N GLU A 106 12.49 6.38 3.10
CA GLU A 106 13.36 5.28 2.72
C GLU A 106 13.91 5.42 1.29
N LEU A 107 13.10 5.89 0.35
CA LEU A 107 13.51 6.12 -1.04
C LEU A 107 14.57 7.22 -1.13
N PHE A 108 14.37 8.34 -0.44
CA PHE A 108 15.32 9.46 -0.45
C PHE A 108 16.55 9.23 0.46
N ALA A 109 16.43 8.41 1.51
CA ALA A 109 17.56 8.05 2.38
C ALA A 109 18.52 7.05 1.72
N ALA A 110 18.15 6.49 0.57
CA ALA A 110 18.95 5.45 -0.04
C ALA A 110 20.28 6.01 -0.59
N GLU A 111 21.37 5.27 -0.37
CA GLU A 111 22.69 5.69 -0.82
C GLU A 111 22.72 5.91 -2.34
N LYS A 112 23.25 7.06 -2.78
CA LYS A 112 23.48 7.43 -4.20
C LYS A 112 22.23 7.82 -4.99
N VAL A 113 21.23 8.41 -4.34
CA VAL A 113 20.20 9.16 -5.07
C VAL A 113 20.88 10.33 -5.79
N SER A 114 21.00 10.23 -7.12
CA SER A 114 21.41 11.34 -7.97
C SER A 114 20.22 12.28 -8.17
N GLN A 115 20.44 13.50 -8.67
CA GLN A 115 19.33 14.40 -8.99
C GLN A 115 18.32 13.75 -9.94
N ALA A 116 18.80 13.02 -10.96
CA ALA A 116 17.93 12.28 -11.87
C ALA A 116 17.08 11.22 -11.15
N HIS A 117 17.65 10.49 -10.17
CA HIS A 117 16.88 9.52 -9.38
C HIS A 117 15.85 10.19 -8.47
N ALA A 118 16.18 11.36 -7.90
CA ALA A 118 15.23 12.14 -7.12
C ALA A 118 14.04 12.57 -7.98
N ASP A 119 14.30 13.06 -9.20
CA ASP A 119 13.26 13.47 -10.15
C ASP A 119 12.37 12.28 -10.57
N ASP A 120 12.95 11.09 -10.75
CA ASP A 120 12.20 9.85 -11.03
C ASP A 120 11.31 9.43 -9.84
N ILE A 121 11.84 9.50 -8.62
CA ILE A 121 11.10 9.23 -7.38
C ILE A 121 9.91 10.20 -7.27
N GLU A 122 10.16 11.50 -7.40
CA GLU A 122 9.10 12.52 -7.33
C GLU A 122 8.03 12.32 -8.40
N THR A 123 8.45 11.98 -9.63
CA THR A 123 7.53 11.71 -10.74
C THR A 123 6.59 10.56 -10.41
N ILE A 124 7.11 9.43 -9.94
CA ILE A 124 6.27 8.26 -9.58
C ILE A 124 5.37 8.60 -8.40
N LEU A 125 5.92 9.13 -7.31
CA LEU A 125 5.16 9.43 -6.09
C LEU A 125 4.05 10.46 -6.32
N SER A 126 4.25 11.42 -7.25
CA SER A 126 3.23 12.43 -7.58
C SER A 126 1.94 11.85 -8.19
N ASN A 127 2.00 10.63 -8.73
CA ASN A 127 0.84 9.91 -9.27
C ASN A 127 0.09 9.09 -8.21
N LEU A 128 0.63 9.01 -6.99
CA LEU A 128 0.08 8.21 -5.91
C LEU A 128 -0.40 9.10 -4.76
N GLN A 129 -1.32 8.59 -3.96
CA GLN A 129 -1.74 9.28 -2.76
C GLN A 129 -0.75 9.03 -1.60
N ARG A 130 -0.12 10.09 -1.12
CA ARG A 130 0.67 10.07 0.11
C ARG A 130 -0.21 9.88 1.35
N ILE A 131 0.20 8.98 2.24
CA ILE A 131 -0.40 8.76 3.56
C ILE A 131 0.55 9.29 4.64
N ASP A 132 0.12 10.35 5.31
CA ASP A 132 0.89 11.01 6.36
C ASP A 132 0.84 10.20 7.67
N LEU A 133 1.96 10.15 8.41
CA LEU A 133 1.97 9.61 9.75
C LEU A 133 1.16 10.53 10.68
N ASN A 134 0.02 10.04 11.15
CA ASN A 134 -0.87 10.73 12.09
C ASN A 134 -1.06 9.92 13.38
N SER A 135 -1.81 10.47 14.35
CA SER A 135 -1.99 9.82 15.65
C SER A 135 -2.63 8.42 15.58
N PRO A 136 -3.70 8.18 14.80
CA PRO A 136 -4.23 6.82 14.59
C PRO A 136 -3.18 5.82 14.09
N ILE A 137 -2.43 6.17 13.05
CA ILE A 137 -1.39 5.30 12.48
C ILE A 137 -0.27 5.08 13.49
N ALA A 138 0.20 6.12 14.17
CA ALA A 138 1.27 6.03 15.15
C ALA A 138 0.91 5.14 16.35
N LYS A 139 -0.32 5.26 16.87
CA LYS A 139 -0.81 4.42 17.97
C LYS A 139 -0.89 2.96 17.55
N LEU A 140 -1.49 2.67 16.39
CA LEU A 140 -1.60 1.31 15.87
C LEU A 140 -0.21 0.71 15.62
N ALA A 141 0.73 1.48 15.05
CA ALA A 141 2.10 1.02 14.85
C ALA A 141 2.76 0.64 16.18
N GLY A 142 2.63 1.49 17.20
CA GLY A 142 3.12 1.21 18.55
C GLY A 142 2.52 -0.07 19.16
N GLU A 143 1.23 -0.31 18.97
CA GLU A 143 0.56 -1.54 19.43
C GLU A 143 1.07 -2.78 18.69
N LEU A 144 1.21 -2.71 17.36
CA LEU A 144 1.76 -3.81 16.55
C LEU A 144 3.19 -4.13 16.99
N MET A 145 4.02 -3.11 17.21
CA MET A 145 5.39 -3.30 17.69
C MET A 145 5.44 -3.90 19.08
N GLY A 146 4.57 -3.45 20.00
CA GLY A 146 4.45 -4.02 21.35
C GLY A 146 4.14 -5.52 21.31
N LYS A 147 3.34 -5.97 20.34
CA LYS A 147 2.95 -7.37 20.16
C LYS A 147 4.00 -8.21 19.41
N PHE A 148 4.58 -7.67 18.34
CA PHE A 148 5.31 -8.48 17.35
C PHE A 148 6.81 -8.19 17.24
N ARG A 149 7.33 -7.10 17.82
CA ARG A 149 8.76 -6.78 17.72
C ARG A 149 9.64 -7.89 18.31
N LYS A 150 9.28 -8.44 19.47
CA LYS A 150 10.10 -9.48 20.13
C LYS A 150 10.00 -10.86 19.46
N SER A 151 8.83 -11.19 18.92
CA SER A 151 8.52 -12.51 18.39
C SER A 151 8.83 -12.65 16.90
N HIS A 152 8.64 -11.58 16.12
CA HIS A 152 8.76 -11.60 14.66
C HIS A 152 9.69 -10.50 14.12
N GLY A 153 10.32 -9.72 14.99
CA GLY A 153 11.29 -8.70 14.58
C GLY A 153 10.66 -7.46 13.91
N LEU A 154 9.36 -7.20 14.09
CA LEU A 154 8.68 -6.07 13.45
C LEU A 154 9.36 -4.73 13.79
N GLU A 155 9.89 -4.07 12.77
CA GLU A 155 10.57 -2.78 12.88
C GLU A 155 9.59 -1.60 12.76
N MET A 156 10.05 -0.40 13.13
CA MET A 156 9.23 0.81 13.10
C MET A 156 8.72 1.14 11.68
N PRO A 157 9.55 1.08 10.61
CA PRO A 157 9.08 1.39 9.26
C PRO A 157 7.97 0.45 8.80
N ASP A 158 8.19 -0.87 8.91
CA ASP A 158 7.20 -1.90 8.57
C ASP A 158 5.91 -1.72 9.39
N ALA A 159 6.02 -1.42 10.70
CA ALA A 159 4.85 -1.19 11.55
C ALA A 159 4.02 0.02 11.10
N ILE A 160 4.66 1.10 10.66
CA ILE A 160 3.98 2.29 10.15
C ILE A 160 3.30 1.99 8.80
N ILE A 161 3.99 1.27 7.91
CA ILE A 161 3.44 0.84 6.61
C ILE A 161 2.21 -0.06 6.80
N ALA A 162 2.33 -1.10 7.64
CA ALA A 162 1.23 -1.99 7.97
C ALA A 162 0.03 -1.25 8.60
N SER A 163 0.31 -0.33 9.53
CA SER A 163 -0.73 0.47 10.18
C SER A 163 -1.42 1.41 9.21
N SER A 164 -0.67 1.98 8.25
CA SER A 164 -1.23 2.83 7.19
C SER A 164 -2.18 2.04 6.31
N ALA A 165 -1.79 0.82 5.90
CA ALA A 165 -2.66 -0.05 5.11
C ALA A 165 -3.96 -0.41 5.86
N LEU A 166 -3.84 -0.80 7.14
CA LEU A 166 -4.99 -1.13 7.99
C LEU A 166 -5.95 0.05 8.17
N VAL A 167 -5.43 1.23 8.50
CA VAL A 167 -6.25 2.45 8.71
C VAL A 167 -6.94 2.89 7.42
N CYS A 168 -6.29 2.73 6.27
CA CYS A 168 -6.86 3.08 4.97
C CYS A 168 -7.74 1.98 4.35
N GLY A 169 -7.85 0.80 4.98
CA GLY A 169 -8.56 -0.35 4.42
C GLY A 169 -7.95 -0.83 3.09
N ALA A 170 -6.64 -0.69 2.93
CA ALA A 170 -5.92 -0.98 1.71
C ALA A 170 -5.24 -2.36 1.75
N ALA A 171 -5.16 -3.02 0.59
CA ALA A 171 -4.25 -4.16 0.45
C ALA A 171 -2.80 -3.67 0.40
N LEU A 172 -1.92 -4.30 1.17
CA LEU A 172 -0.49 -4.01 1.16
C LEU A 172 0.18 -4.82 0.04
N ILE A 173 0.76 -4.10 -0.91
CA ILE A 173 1.59 -4.66 -1.98
C ILE A 173 3.03 -4.71 -1.49
N THR A 174 3.59 -5.90 -1.34
CA THR A 174 4.96 -6.08 -0.82
C THR A 174 5.61 -7.31 -1.45
N ARG A 175 6.95 -7.29 -1.54
CA ARG A 175 7.75 -8.48 -1.89
C ARG A 175 8.17 -9.26 -0.65
N ASN A 176 8.05 -8.68 0.55
CA ASN A 176 8.46 -9.26 1.82
C ASN A 176 7.26 -9.71 2.68
N THR A 177 6.37 -10.55 2.14
CA THR A 177 5.16 -11.04 2.86
C THR A 177 5.44 -11.60 4.26
N ARG A 178 6.61 -12.21 4.48
CA ARG A 178 7.05 -12.72 5.78
C ARG A 178 7.16 -11.64 6.89
N HIS A 179 7.40 -10.37 6.53
CA HIS A 179 7.46 -9.26 7.49
C HIS A 179 6.07 -8.90 8.04
N TYR A 180 5.00 -9.34 7.38
CA TYR A 180 3.65 -8.87 7.63
C TYR A 180 2.63 -9.98 7.88
N ALA A 181 2.92 -11.23 7.48
CA ALA A 181 1.96 -12.34 7.50
C ALA A 181 1.38 -12.67 8.88
N PHE A 182 2.04 -12.25 9.96
CA PHE A 182 1.58 -12.44 11.34
C PHE A 182 0.65 -11.33 11.83
N ILE A 183 0.43 -10.26 11.05
CA ILE A 183 -0.42 -9.11 11.43
C ILE A 183 -1.89 -9.42 11.08
N PRO A 184 -2.79 -9.53 12.07
CA PRO A 184 -4.19 -9.84 11.79
C PRO A 184 -4.90 -8.72 11.01
N GLY A 185 -5.71 -9.11 10.03
CA GLY A 185 -6.54 -8.19 9.23
C GLY A 185 -5.77 -7.45 8.13
N LEU A 186 -4.46 -7.63 8.01
CA LEU A 186 -3.67 -7.03 6.94
C LEU A 186 -3.76 -7.91 5.69
N LEU A 187 -4.34 -7.36 4.61
CA LEU A 187 -4.42 -8.04 3.32
C LEU A 187 -3.09 -7.88 2.58
N LEU A 188 -2.44 -9.00 2.25
CA LEU A 188 -1.16 -9.02 1.54
C LEU A 188 -1.34 -9.50 0.11
N THR A 189 -0.65 -8.85 -0.82
CA THR A 189 -0.52 -9.31 -2.20
C THR A 189 0.87 -9.00 -2.73
N SER A 190 1.31 -9.77 -3.73
CA SER A 190 2.56 -9.47 -4.45
C SER A 190 2.26 -8.78 -5.79
N PRO A 191 3.23 -8.04 -6.36
CA PRO A 191 3.13 -7.52 -7.72
C PRO A 191 2.88 -8.61 -8.78
N ASP A 192 3.34 -9.85 -8.53
CA ASP A 192 3.26 -10.95 -9.51
C ASP A 192 1.81 -11.33 -9.85
N VAL A 193 0.88 -11.16 -8.90
CA VAL A 193 -0.56 -11.42 -9.11
C VAL A 193 -1.14 -10.55 -10.23
N PHE A 194 -0.55 -9.37 -10.45
CA PHE A 194 -1.01 -8.40 -11.44
C PHE A 194 -0.21 -8.43 -12.74
N ALA A 195 0.90 -9.18 -12.76
CA ALA A 195 1.77 -9.34 -13.91
C ALA A 195 1.31 -10.46 -14.87
N GLY A 196 0.22 -11.18 -14.56
CA GLY A 196 -0.25 -12.35 -15.32
C GLY A 196 -1.69 -12.25 -15.83
N SER A 197 -1.84 -11.90 -17.10
CA SER A 197 -2.62 -12.66 -18.10
C SER A 197 -2.30 -12.06 -19.47
N GLU A 198 -1.19 -12.51 -20.05
CA GLU A 198 -1.06 -12.53 -21.52
C GLU A 198 -1.80 -13.74 -22.08
#